data_AF-A0A656QJ90-F1
#
_entry.id   AF-A0A656QJ90-F1
#
_cell.length_a   1.000
_cell.length_b   1.000
_cell.length_c   1.000
_cell.angle_alpha   90.00
_cell.angle_beta   90.00
_cell.angle_gamma   90.00
#
_symmetry.space_group_name_H-M   'P 1'
#
loop_
_entity.id
_entity.type
_entity.pdbx_description
1 polymer ?
#
loop_
_entity_poly.entity_id
_entity_poly.type
_entity_poly.pdbx_seq_one_letter_code
_entity_poly.pdbx_strand_id
1 'polypeptide(L)'
;MQTELDLAPASIAHSAIDSARRTSAATARVERVFAAMSRIIDAADSRLQHYRQDFYKYDRAYLERTSASGTYGWIVRDTGTHLVQLGRHPKMHEELAAALNITDNLDCYLVDARLATVTQVDVARMRERMGQMQYTVTNGAVMRGEIRIASIDVQMTPWSHGESPKGIVCLESAGSTLNADDLIALVQIAECEVVRKSQSLFTGTRSVTLDGKDLHELIAQSAG
;
A
#
# COMPACT_ATOMS: atom_id res chain seq x y z
N MET A 1 18.53 40.89 13.00
CA MET A 1 18.90 40.22 11.74
C MET A 1 17.74 39.29 11.41
N GLN A 2 16.72 39.84 10.74
CA GLN A 2 15.53 39.11 10.30
C GLN A 2 15.83 38.53 8.92
N THR A 3 15.76 37.20 8.82
CA THR A 3 15.82 36.49 7.54
C THR A 3 14.40 36.51 6.97
N GLU A 4 14.12 37.43 6.05
CA GLU A 4 12.89 37.38 5.26
C GLU A 4 12.92 36.12 4.38
N LEU A 5 11.95 35.23 4.60
CA LEU A 5 11.63 34.13 3.69
C LEU A 5 11.05 34.77 2.41
N ASP A 6 11.91 34.99 1.43
CA ASP A 6 11.51 35.48 0.11
C ASP A 6 10.90 34.30 -0.69
N LEU A 7 9.67 33.92 -0.34
CA LEU A 7 8.86 32.96 -1.09
C LEU A 7 8.25 33.68 -2.30
N ALA A 8 9.05 33.83 -3.35
CA ALA A 8 8.58 34.44 -4.59
C ALA A 8 7.32 33.72 -5.11
N PRO A 9 6.25 34.44 -5.49
CA PRO A 9 4.97 33.85 -5.93
C PRO A 9 5.10 32.89 -7.13
N ALA A 10 6.16 33.03 -7.94
CA ALA A 10 6.49 32.09 -9.01
C ALA A 10 6.90 30.69 -8.48
N SER A 11 7.61 30.63 -7.35
CA SER A 11 8.00 29.37 -6.69
C SER A 11 6.78 28.62 -6.14
N ILE A 12 5.85 29.37 -5.52
CA ILE A 12 4.58 28.83 -5.01
C ILE A 12 3.72 28.30 -6.18
N ALA A 13 3.57 29.07 -7.26
CA ALA A 13 2.80 28.66 -8.43
C ALA A 13 3.41 27.42 -9.13
N HIS A 14 4.74 27.35 -9.27
CA HIS A 14 5.41 26.20 -9.87
C HIS A 14 5.20 24.92 -9.03
N SER A 15 5.37 25.03 -7.71
CA SER A 15 5.12 23.92 -6.79
C SER A 15 3.67 23.42 -6.82
N ALA A 16 2.70 24.32 -6.97
CA ALA A 16 1.28 23.96 -7.06
C ALA A 16 0.91 23.30 -8.39
N ILE A 17 1.52 23.74 -9.50
CA ILE A 17 1.31 23.13 -10.84
C ILE A 17 1.90 21.73 -10.89
N ASP A 18 3.12 21.55 -10.38
CA ASP A 18 3.71 20.23 -10.26
C ASP A 18 2.87 19.36 -9.33
N SER A 19 2.33 19.96 -8.25
CA SER A 19 1.43 19.30 -7.30
C SER A 19 0.17 18.70 -7.95
N ALA A 20 -0.47 19.50 -8.80
CA ALA A 20 -1.65 19.08 -9.53
C ALA A 20 -1.32 17.99 -10.57
N ARG A 21 -0.13 18.04 -11.18
CA ARG A 21 0.30 17.10 -12.21
C ARG A 21 0.56 15.70 -11.65
N ARG A 22 1.25 15.54 -10.52
CA ARG A 22 1.47 14.17 -10.01
C ARG A 22 0.16 13.59 -9.44
N THR A 23 -0.72 14.43 -8.87
CA THR A 23 -2.03 13.96 -8.36
C THR A 23 -2.85 13.40 -9.52
N SER A 24 -2.88 14.13 -10.63
CA SER A 24 -3.50 13.68 -11.88
C SER A 24 -2.86 12.39 -12.42
N ALA A 25 -1.53 12.26 -12.33
CA ALA A 25 -0.83 11.05 -12.79
C ALA A 25 -1.11 9.81 -11.93
N ALA A 26 -1.20 9.95 -10.61
CA ALA A 26 -1.55 8.87 -9.69
C ALA A 26 -3.00 8.39 -9.93
N THR A 27 -3.95 9.32 -10.02
CA THR A 27 -5.35 9.02 -10.37
C THR A 27 -5.44 8.33 -11.73
N ALA A 28 -4.75 8.87 -12.75
CA ALA A 28 -4.73 8.24 -14.07
C ALA A 28 -4.13 6.83 -14.06
N ARG A 29 -3.13 6.56 -13.19
CA ARG A 29 -2.56 5.22 -13.03
C ARG A 29 -3.57 4.26 -12.40
N VAL A 30 -4.26 4.69 -11.34
CA VAL A 30 -5.34 3.90 -10.72
C VAL A 30 -6.39 3.54 -11.75
N GLU A 31 -6.89 4.50 -12.52
CA GLU A 31 -7.92 4.26 -13.55
C GLU A 31 -7.44 3.26 -14.62
N ARG A 32 -6.19 3.37 -15.08
CA ARG A 32 -5.63 2.42 -16.07
C ARG A 32 -5.54 1.00 -15.52
N VAL A 33 -5.07 0.84 -14.29
CA VAL A 33 -4.94 -0.47 -13.64
C VAL A 33 -6.32 -1.08 -13.38
N PHE A 34 -7.24 -0.27 -12.83
CA PHE A 34 -8.60 -0.68 -12.58
C PHE A 34 -9.32 -1.09 -13.87
N ALA A 35 -9.17 -0.32 -14.95
CA ALA A 35 -9.71 -0.69 -16.26
C ALA A 35 -9.12 -2.00 -16.80
N ALA A 36 -7.83 -2.26 -16.60
CA ALA A 36 -7.21 -3.52 -17.00
C ALA A 36 -7.78 -4.72 -16.24
N MET A 37 -8.00 -4.57 -14.93
CA MET A 37 -8.66 -5.59 -14.09
C MET A 37 -10.14 -5.77 -14.43
N SER A 38 -10.85 -4.68 -14.73
CA SER A 38 -12.29 -4.71 -15.07
C SER A 38 -12.55 -5.57 -16.29
N ARG A 39 -11.66 -5.57 -17.30
CA ARG A 39 -11.79 -6.44 -18.47
C ARG A 39 -11.88 -7.92 -18.12
N ILE A 40 -11.22 -8.37 -17.05
CA ILE A 40 -11.32 -9.75 -16.55
C ILE A 40 -12.65 -9.96 -15.85
N ILE A 41 -13.07 -9.02 -15.00
CA ILE A 41 -14.32 -9.13 -14.24
C ILE A 41 -15.58 -9.02 -15.12
N ASP A 42 -15.48 -8.29 -16.22
CA ASP A 42 -16.56 -8.03 -17.18
C ASP A 42 -16.58 -9.04 -18.34
N ALA A 43 -15.59 -9.93 -18.42
CA ALA A 43 -15.58 -11.01 -19.40
C ALA A 43 -16.76 -11.97 -19.16
N ALA A 44 -17.27 -12.58 -20.24
CA ALA A 44 -18.42 -13.49 -20.17
C ALA A 44 -18.13 -14.75 -19.34
N ASP A 45 -16.87 -15.16 -19.30
CA ASP A 45 -16.33 -16.29 -18.53
C ASP A 45 -15.69 -15.85 -17.21
N SER A 46 -15.93 -14.62 -16.76
CA SER A 46 -15.44 -14.12 -15.48
C SER A 46 -15.81 -15.06 -14.35
N ARG A 47 -14.82 -15.44 -13.54
CA ARG A 47 -15.08 -16.28 -12.38
C ARG A 47 -15.95 -15.59 -11.35
N LEU A 48 -15.89 -14.26 -11.23
CA LEU A 48 -16.62 -13.50 -10.21
C LEU A 48 -18.11 -13.40 -10.55
N GLN A 49 -18.92 -14.26 -9.93
CA GLN A 49 -20.37 -14.33 -10.14
C GLN A 49 -21.16 -13.60 -9.05
N HIS A 50 -20.67 -13.62 -7.82
CA HIS A 50 -21.28 -12.99 -6.65
C HIS A 50 -20.40 -11.87 -6.09
N TYR A 51 -20.98 -11.03 -5.23
CA TYR A 51 -20.26 -9.98 -4.50
C TYR A 51 -19.35 -9.09 -5.37
N ARG A 52 -19.81 -8.67 -6.55
CA ARG A 52 -19.05 -7.77 -7.47
C ARG A 52 -18.60 -6.46 -6.79
N GLN A 53 -19.21 -6.09 -5.67
CA GLN A 53 -18.77 -4.98 -4.82
C GLN A 53 -17.31 -5.13 -4.34
N ASP A 54 -16.83 -6.36 -4.11
CA ASP A 54 -15.43 -6.67 -3.79
C ASP A 54 -14.48 -6.03 -4.80
N PHE A 55 -14.77 -6.20 -6.09
CA PHE A 55 -14.01 -5.55 -7.14
C PHE A 55 -14.30 -4.04 -7.25
N TYR A 56 -15.56 -3.65 -7.48
CA TYR A 56 -15.86 -2.25 -7.85
C TYR A 56 -15.69 -1.23 -6.74
N LYS A 57 -15.75 -1.66 -5.47
CA LYS A 57 -15.60 -0.79 -4.30
C LYS A 57 -14.30 -1.04 -3.58
N TYR A 58 -14.04 -2.28 -3.16
CA TYR A 58 -12.96 -2.55 -2.23
C TYR A 58 -11.60 -2.65 -2.92
N ASP A 59 -11.48 -3.37 -4.04
CA ASP A 59 -10.25 -3.40 -4.84
C ASP A 59 -9.92 -2.00 -5.40
N ARG A 60 -10.92 -1.26 -5.88
CA ARG A 60 -10.74 0.14 -6.33
C ARG A 60 -10.20 1.03 -5.20
N ALA A 61 -10.85 1.03 -4.03
CA ALA A 61 -10.40 1.82 -2.89
C ALA A 61 -8.99 1.41 -2.43
N TYR A 62 -8.64 0.13 -2.55
CA TYR A 62 -7.29 -0.36 -2.26
C TYR A 62 -6.25 0.18 -3.24
N LEU A 63 -6.55 0.19 -4.54
CA LEU A 63 -5.70 0.81 -5.57
C LEU A 63 -5.52 2.31 -5.32
N GLU A 64 -6.59 3.03 -4.97
CA GLU A 64 -6.55 4.46 -4.64
C GLU A 64 -5.65 4.71 -3.42
N ARG A 65 -5.85 3.97 -2.33
CA ARG A 65 -5.06 4.09 -1.09
C ARG A 65 -3.57 3.82 -1.32
N THR A 66 -3.26 2.90 -2.22
CA THR A 66 -1.87 2.50 -2.53
C THR A 66 -1.33 3.21 -3.78
N SER A 67 -2.05 4.21 -4.28
CA SER A 67 -1.73 4.96 -5.50
C SER A 67 -1.42 4.08 -6.73
N ALA A 68 -1.97 2.86 -6.77
CA ALA A 68 -1.66 1.82 -7.76
C ALA A 68 -0.14 1.70 -7.99
N SER A 69 0.65 1.49 -6.94
CA SER A 69 2.10 1.39 -7.01
C SER A 69 2.59 -0.08 -6.96
N GLY A 70 3.78 -0.35 -7.52
CA GLY A 70 4.38 -1.68 -7.46
C GLY A 70 3.58 -2.80 -8.16
N THR A 71 3.64 -4.01 -7.57
CA THR A 71 2.97 -5.22 -8.09
C THR A 71 1.99 -5.75 -7.05
N TYR A 72 0.85 -6.26 -7.51
CA TYR A 72 -0.18 -6.85 -6.67
C TYR A 72 -0.38 -8.33 -7.01
N GLY A 73 -0.70 -9.11 -5.99
CA GLY A 73 -1.34 -10.41 -6.14
C GLY A 73 -2.84 -10.19 -6.06
N TRP A 74 -3.56 -10.74 -7.03
CA TRP A 74 -5.02 -10.64 -7.11
C TRP A 74 -5.62 -12.02 -7.31
N ILE A 75 -6.51 -12.41 -6.41
CA ILE A 75 -7.24 -13.67 -6.48
C ILE A 75 -8.69 -13.35 -6.80
N VAL A 76 -9.24 -14.05 -7.79
CA VAL A 76 -10.66 -13.98 -8.15
C VAL A 76 -11.29 -15.33 -7.85
N ARG A 77 -12.41 -15.33 -7.14
CA ARG A 77 -13.26 -16.49 -6.87
C ARG A 77 -14.68 -16.20 -7.34
N ASP A 78 -15.54 -17.20 -7.30
CA ASP A 78 -16.98 -17.05 -7.55
C ASP A 78 -17.67 -16.09 -6.60
N THR A 79 -17.15 -15.96 -5.38
CA THR A 79 -17.76 -15.29 -4.24
C THR A 79 -17.01 -14.04 -3.79
N GLY A 80 -15.97 -13.61 -4.50
CA GLY A 80 -15.25 -12.40 -4.14
C GLY A 80 -13.86 -12.27 -4.75
N THR A 81 -13.21 -11.16 -4.46
CA THR A 81 -11.83 -10.86 -4.89
C THR A 81 -10.94 -10.52 -3.71
N HIS A 82 -9.65 -10.81 -3.80
CA HIS A 82 -8.65 -10.43 -2.81
C HIS A 82 -7.45 -9.80 -3.52
N LEU A 83 -7.22 -8.51 -3.29
CA LEU A 83 -6.12 -7.73 -3.87
C LEU A 83 -5.13 -7.31 -2.77
N VAL A 84 -3.84 -7.62 -2.96
CA VAL A 84 -2.79 -7.29 -1.99
C VAL A 84 -1.52 -6.85 -2.72
N GLN A 85 -0.87 -5.77 -2.27
CA GLN A 85 0.47 -5.41 -2.76
C GLN A 85 1.52 -6.42 -2.29
N LEU A 86 2.35 -6.89 -3.22
CA LEU A 86 3.43 -7.84 -2.96
C LEU A 86 4.71 -7.13 -2.54
N GLY A 87 5.57 -7.86 -1.81
CA GLY A 87 6.92 -7.41 -1.46
C GLY A 87 7.05 -6.35 -0.37
N ARG A 88 5.95 -5.96 0.30
CA ARG A 88 5.94 -4.89 1.32
C ARG A 88 6.18 -5.39 2.74
N HIS A 89 5.34 -6.31 3.21
CA HIS A 89 5.47 -6.92 4.53
C HIS A 89 4.83 -8.32 4.54
N PRO A 90 5.45 -9.35 5.18
CA PRO A 90 4.92 -10.71 5.17
C PRO A 90 3.50 -10.83 5.72
N LYS A 91 3.15 -9.99 6.70
CA LYS A 91 1.80 -9.94 7.29
C LYS A 91 0.70 -9.69 6.25
N MET A 92 0.96 -8.86 5.24
CA MET A 92 0.00 -8.60 4.17
C MET A 92 -0.27 -9.84 3.32
N HIS A 93 0.71 -10.75 3.23
CA HIS A 93 0.60 -11.97 2.45
C HIS A 93 -0.14 -13.08 3.19
N GLU A 94 -0.37 -12.96 4.50
CA GLU A 94 -1.10 -13.97 5.27
C GLU A 94 -2.54 -14.12 4.78
N GLU A 95 -3.24 -13.02 4.51
CA GLU A 95 -4.61 -13.04 3.97
C GLU A 95 -4.64 -13.63 2.55
N LEU A 96 -3.66 -13.27 1.72
CA LEU A 96 -3.52 -13.83 0.38
C LEU A 96 -3.19 -15.33 0.42
N ALA A 97 -2.32 -15.76 1.34
CA ALA A 97 -1.98 -17.17 1.56
C ALA A 97 -3.19 -17.96 2.05
N ALA A 98 -3.98 -17.39 2.97
CA ALA A 98 -5.23 -17.99 3.43
C ALA A 98 -6.20 -18.14 2.25
N ALA A 99 -6.39 -17.10 1.44
CA ALA A 99 -7.23 -17.12 0.25
C ALA A 99 -6.83 -18.21 -0.76
N LEU A 100 -5.53 -18.46 -0.95
CA LEU A 100 -5.02 -19.54 -1.81
C LEU A 100 -5.29 -20.95 -1.25
N ASN A 101 -5.57 -21.08 0.05
CA ASN A 101 -5.79 -22.37 0.71
C ASN A 101 -7.27 -22.69 0.91
N ILE A 102 -8.19 -21.75 0.65
CA ILE A 102 -9.63 -21.96 0.89
C ILE A 102 -10.24 -22.93 -0.13
N THR A 103 -9.86 -22.79 -1.41
CA THR A 103 -10.47 -23.53 -2.52
C THR A 103 -9.53 -23.62 -3.70
N ASP A 104 -9.64 -24.70 -4.46
CA ASP A 104 -8.98 -24.84 -5.76
C ASP A 104 -9.71 -24.10 -6.89
N ASN A 105 -10.96 -23.65 -6.64
CA ASN A 105 -11.79 -22.96 -7.61
C ASN A 105 -11.51 -21.44 -7.63
N LEU A 106 -10.30 -21.07 -8.02
CA LEU A 106 -9.84 -19.68 -8.05
C LEU A 106 -9.00 -19.38 -9.29
N ASP A 107 -8.93 -18.11 -9.68
CA ASP A 107 -7.94 -17.61 -10.63
C ASP A 107 -6.97 -16.67 -9.91
N CYS A 108 -5.67 -16.81 -10.22
CA CYS A 108 -4.64 -15.93 -9.71
C CYS A 108 -4.11 -15.03 -10.82
N TYR A 109 -3.90 -13.76 -10.48
CA TYR A 109 -3.35 -12.77 -11.37
C TYR A 109 -2.27 -11.94 -10.69
N LEU A 110 -1.20 -11.65 -11.43
CA LEU A 110 -0.25 -10.61 -11.08
C LEU A 110 -0.65 -9.32 -11.79
N VAL A 111 -0.83 -8.25 -11.01
CA VAL A 111 -1.12 -6.91 -11.53
C VAL A 111 0.15 -6.08 -11.42
N ASP A 112 0.74 -5.72 -12.56
CA ASP A 112 1.81 -4.72 -12.63
C ASP A 112 1.19 -3.35 -12.81
N ALA A 113 1.22 -2.55 -11.75
CA ALA A 113 0.56 -1.25 -11.74
C ALA A 113 1.34 -0.16 -12.48
N ARG A 114 2.64 -0.36 -12.70
CA ARG A 114 3.46 0.54 -13.53
C ARG A 114 3.09 0.39 -15.00
N LEU A 115 2.92 -0.85 -15.47
CA LEU A 115 2.58 -1.15 -16.86
C LEU A 115 1.07 -1.22 -17.11
N ALA A 116 0.25 -1.23 -16.06
CA ALA A 116 -1.20 -1.47 -16.12
C ALA A 116 -1.53 -2.78 -16.84
N THR A 117 -0.76 -3.83 -16.55
CA THR A 117 -0.93 -5.17 -17.13
C THR A 117 -1.38 -6.15 -16.06
N VAL A 118 -2.30 -7.04 -16.44
CA VAL A 118 -2.76 -8.14 -15.59
C VAL A 118 -2.39 -9.45 -16.27
N THR A 119 -1.64 -10.30 -15.58
CA THR A 119 -1.14 -11.58 -16.10
C THR A 119 -1.67 -12.71 -15.24
N GLN A 120 -2.39 -13.65 -15.84
CA GLN A 120 -2.82 -14.85 -15.15
C GLN A 120 -1.61 -15.71 -14.79
N VAL A 121 -1.60 -16.26 -13.58
CA VAL A 121 -0.55 -17.15 -13.08
C VAL A 121 -1.19 -18.31 -12.33
N ASP A 122 -0.42 -19.38 -12.14
CA ASP A 122 -0.84 -20.46 -11.24
C ASP A 122 -0.55 -20.11 -9.77
N VAL A 123 -1.06 -20.94 -8.85
CA VAL A 123 -0.87 -20.80 -7.41
C VAL A 123 0.61 -20.89 -7.01
N ALA A 124 1.38 -21.75 -7.67
CA ALA A 124 2.80 -21.95 -7.35
C ALA A 124 3.60 -20.67 -7.64
N ARG A 125 3.38 -20.05 -8.79
CA ARG A 125 3.97 -18.78 -9.20
C ARG A 125 3.49 -17.63 -8.33
N MET A 126 2.22 -17.61 -7.92
CA MET A 126 1.73 -16.64 -6.95
C MET A 126 2.49 -16.72 -5.63
N ARG A 127 2.65 -17.93 -5.06
CA ARG A 127 3.41 -18.16 -3.83
C ARG A 127 4.90 -17.79 -3.96
N GLU A 128 5.52 -18.11 -5.10
CA GLU A 128 6.89 -17.69 -5.38
C GLU A 128 7.02 -16.16 -5.36
N ARG A 129 6.09 -15.44 -5.99
CA ARG A 129 6.08 -13.97 -5.99
C ARG A 129 5.80 -13.38 -4.62
N MET A 130 4.96 -14.01 -3.79
CA MET A 130 4.76 -13.61 -2.40
C MET A 130 6.06 -13.70 -1.59
N GLY A 131 6.91 -14.72 -1.84
CA GLY A 131 8.21 -14.87 -1.18
C GLY A 131 9.25 -13.81 -1.56
N GLN A 132 9.03 -13.04 -2.63
CA GLN A 132 9.96 -12.01 -3.10
C GLN A 132 9.71 -10.68 -2.38
N MET A 133 10.39 -10.49 -1.25
CA MET A 133 10.29 -9.28 -0.45
C MET A 133 11.19 -8.16 -1.00
N GLN A 134 10.60 -6.99 -1.25
CA GLN A 134 11.35 -5.76 -1.57
C GLN A 134 11.76 -5.04 -0.29
N TYR A 135 10.92 -5.10 0.74
CA TYR A 135 11.17 -4.52 2.05
C TYR A 135 11.19 -5.59 3.13
N THR A 136 12.05 -5.39 4.13
CA THR A 136 12.11 -6.24 5.32
C THR A 136 12.24 -5.40 6.57
N VAL A 137 11.64 -5.85 7.66
CA VAL A 137 11.78 -5.23 8.99
C VAL A 137 12.59 -6.15 9.87
N THR A 138 13.68 -5.66 10.44
CA THR A 138 14.55 -6.45 11.34
C THR A 138 15.12 -5.55 12.43
N ASN A 139 14.94 -5.94 13.69
CA ASN A 139 15.44 -5.20 14.86
C ASN A 139 15.08 -3.70 14.85
N GLY A 140 13.85 -3.36 14.43
CA GLY A 140 13.39 -1.97 14.34
C GLY A 140 13.99 -1.17 13.18
N ALA A 141 14.69 -1.81 12.24
CA ALA A 141 15.14 -1.19 10.99
C ALA A 141 14.26 -1.66 9.82
N VAL A 142 13.85 -0.72 8.98
CA VAL A 142 13.19 -0.99 7.69
C VAL A 142 14.24 -0.94 6.60
N MET A 143 14.39 -2.05 5.88
CA MET A 143 15.34 -2.22 4.79
C MET A 143 14.59 -2.27 3.46
N ARG A 144 15.18 -1.69 2.41
CA ARG A 144 14.82 -1.88 1.00
C ARG A 144 15.99 -2.60 0.32
N GLY A 145 15.84 -3.91 0.09
CA GLY A 145 17.00 -4.77 -0.18
C GLY A 145 18.02 -4.66 0.94
N GLU A 146 19.26 -4.31 0.63
CA GLU A 146 20.35 -4.15 1.60
C GLU A 146 20.44 -2.73 2.21
N ILE A 147 19.64 -1.79 1.72
CA ILE A 147 19.71 -0.39 2.14
C ILE A 147 18.73 -0.15 3.27
N ARG A 148 19.21 0.27 4.44
CA ARG A 148 18.34 0.78 5.50
C ARG A 148 17.72 2.10 5.04
N ILE A 149 16.40 2.19 5.09
CA ILE A 149 15.65 3.39 4.69
C ILE A 149 15.05 4.13 5.89
N ALA A 150 14.72 3.41 6.96
CA ALA A 150 14.20 4.01 8.18
C ALA A 150 14.47 3.14 9.42
N SER A 151 14.38 3.75 10.60
CA SER A 151 14.06 3.08 11.86
C SER A 151 12.55 3.10 12.08
N ILE A 152 12.00 2.14 12.81
CA ILE A 152 10.60 2.11 13.23
C ILE A 152 10.48 1.87 14.73
N ASP A 153 9.76 2.76 15.41
CA ASP A 153 9.23 2.55 16.75
C ASP A 153 7.69 2.51 16.69
N VAL A 154 7.10 1.56 17.40
CA VAL A 154 5.65 1.40 17.46
C VAL A 154 5.25 1.47 18.92
N GLN A 155 4.33 2.36 19.27
CA GLN A 155 3.78 2.48 20.61
C GLN A 155 2.28 2.17 20.58
N MET A 156 1.75 1.66 21.69
CA MET A 156 0.33 1.40 21.83
C MET A 156 -0.27 2.41 22.79
N THR A 157 -1.36 3.06 22.40
CA THR A 157 -2.15 3.84 23.36
C THR A 157 -2.70 2.91 24.45
N PRO A 158 -2.81 3.37 25.69
CA PRO A 158 -3.48 2.59 26.72
C PRO A 158 -4.96 2.42 26.40
N TRP A 159 -5.58 1.43 27.02
CA TRP A 159 -7.04 1.37 27.11
C TRP A 159 -7.55 2.62 27.83
N SER A 160 -8.46 3.35 27.19
CA SER A 160 -9.14 4.50 27.79
C SER A 160 -10.66 4.30 27.68
N HIS A 161 -11.46 5.04 28.46
CA HIS A 161 -12.92 4.84 28.59
C HIS A 161 -13.67 4.66 27.24
N GLY A 162 -13.86 3.40 26.83
CA GLY A 162 -14.56 3.04 25.60
C GLY A 162 -13.73 3.07 24.31
N GLU A 163 -12.43 3.36 24.38
CA GLU A 163 -11.54 3.35 23.21
C GLU A 163 -10.55 2.19 23.28
N SER A 164 -10.55 1.37 22.23
CA SER A 164 -9.55 0.31 22.07
C SER A 164 -8.16 0.88 21.80
N PRO A 165 -7.08 0.19 22.20
CA PRO A 165 -5.71 0.58 21.89
C PRO A 165 -5.50 0.79 20.39
N LYS A 166 -4.77 1.85 20.06
CA LYS A 166 -4.35 2.17 18.69
C LYS A 166 -2.83 2.32 18.64
N GLY A 167 -2.27 2.01 17.47
CA GLY A 167 -0.84 2.16 17.22
C GLY A 167 -0.43 3.61 16.96
N ILE A 168 0.66 4.06 17.57
CA ILE A 168 1.38 5.29 17.20
C ILE A 168 2.72 4.84 16.64
N VAL A 169 2.99 5.13 15.37
CA VAL A 169 4.22 4.71 14.71
C VAL A 169 5.08 5.93 14.41
N CYS A 170 6.34 5.87 14.86
CA CYS A 170 7.36 6.88 14.61
C CYS A 170 8.46 6.24 13.75
N LEU A 171 8.67 6.82 12.56
CA LEU A 171 9.75 6.44 11.66
C LEU A 171 10.82 7.53 11.65
N GLU A 172 12.08 7.12 11.63
CA GLU A 172 13.23 8.02 11.48
C GLU A 172 13.97 7.65 10.20
N SER A 173 14.17 8.61 9.30
CA SER A 173 14.86 8.35 8.04
C SER A 173 16.34 8.01 8.27
N ALA A 174 16.85 7.06 7.48
CA ALA A 174 18.24 6.64 7.56
C ALA A 174 19.18 7.44 6.61
N GLY A 175 18.73 8.62 6.15
CA GLY A 175 19.48 9.48 5.22
C GLY A 175 19.43 9.06 3.74
N SER A 176 18.80 7.92 3.42
CA SER A 176 18.57 7.50 2.03
C SER A 176 17.43 8.29 1.39
N THR A 177 17.52 8.59 0.10
CA THR A 177 16.42 9.21 -0.65
C THR A 177 15.22 8.26 -0.75
N LEU A 178 14.06 8.74 -0.29
CA LEU A 178 12.78 8.05 -0.37
C LEU A 178 11.96 8.58 -1.55
N ASN A 179 11.41 7.67 -2.35
CA ASN A 179 10.44 7.99 -3.38
C ASN A 179 9.00 7.75 -2.87
N ALA A 180 8.00 8.11 -3.67
CA ALA A 180 6.59 7.95 -3.28
C ALA A 180 6.21 6.48 -2.96
N ASP A 181 6.81 5.52 -3.66
CA ASP A 181 6.59 4.09 -3.41
C ASP A 181 7.14 3.64 -2.05
N ASP A 182 8.29 4.19 -1.64
CA ASP A 182 8.85 3.95 -0.31
C ASP A 182 7.94 4.51 0.78
N LEU A 183 7.40 5.72 0.59
CA LEU A 183 6.50 6.33 1.58
C LEU A 183 5.22 5.50 1.76
N ILE A 184 4.64 5.02 0.66
CA ILE A 184 3.47 4.11 0.68
C ILE A 184 3.84 2.80 1.39
N ALA A 185 5.00 2.21 1.07
CA ALA A 185 5.47 1.00 1.72
C ALA A 185 5.66 1.19 3.23
N LEU A 186 6.21 2.33 3.65
CA LEU A 186 6.41 2.64 5.07
C LEU A 186 5.08 2.74 5.84
N VAL A 187 4.02 3.30 5.26
CA VAL A 187 2.67 3.28 5.87
C VAL A 187 2.17 1.85 6.06
N GLN A 188 2.26 1.01 5.02
CA GLN A 188 1.77 -0.36 5.10
C GLN A 188 2.57 -1.22 6.09
N ILE A 189 3.89 -1.02 6.11
CA ILE A 189 4.78 -1.65 7.10
C ILE A 189 4.39 -1.19 8.50
N ALA A 190 4.15 0.10 8.72
CA ALA A 190 3.71 0.64 10.00
C ALA A 190 2.40 -0.02 10.48
N GLU A 191 1.39 -0.11 9.62
CA GLU A 191 0.12 -0.80 9.93
C GLU A 191 0.34 -2.28 10.30
N CYS A 192 1.18 -2.99 9.56
CA CYS A 192 1.50 -4.38 9.85
C CYS A 192 2.25 -4.55 11.18
N GLU A 193 3.15 -3.63 11.50
CA GLU A 193 3.94 -3.64 12.73
C GLU A 193 3.08 -3.29 13.96
N VAL A 194 2.03 -2.46 13.79
CA VAL A 194 1.00 -2.25 14.81
C VAL A 194 0.26 -3.55 15.11
N VAL A 195 -0.23 -4.25 14.08
CA VAL A 195 -0.88 -5.55 14.23
C VAL A 195 0.05 -6.57 14.88
N ARG A 196 1.34 -6.59 14.51
CA ARG A 196 2.35 -7.47 15.11
C ARG A 196 2.58 -7.15 16.58
N LYS A 197 2.66 -5.87 16.94
CA LYS A 197 2.87 -5.44 18.33
C LYS A 197 1.64 -5.68 19.20
N SER A 198 0.44 -5.47 18.68
CA SER A 198 -0.81 -5.66 19.41
C SER A 198 -1.31 -7.11 19.41
N GLN A 199 -0.82 -7.94 18.49
CA GLN A 199 -1.34 -9.30 18.22
C GLN A 199 -2.82 -9.30 17.83
N SER A 200 -3.31 -8.24 17.16
CA SER A 200 -4.71 -8.10 16.76
C SER A 200 -4.87 -7.40 15.42
N LEU A 201 -5.66 -8.00 14.52
CA LEU A 201 -6.06 -7.41 13.23
C LEU A 201 -7.01 -6.21 13.40
N PHE A 202 -7.65 -6.08 14.55
CA PHE A 202 -8.63 -5.01 14.82
C PHE A 202 -8.00 -3.77 15.45
N THR A 203 -6.70 -3.81 15.75
CA THR A 203 -5.97 -2.64 16.25
C THR A 203 -5.71 -1.69 15.09
N GLY A 204 -6.41 -0.56 15.10
CA GLY A 204 -6.15 0.52 14.14
C GLY A 204 -4.86 1.28 14.45
N THR A 205 -4.33 1.94 13.42
CA THR A 205 -3.22 2.89 13.56
C THR A 205 -3.81 4.29 13.77
N ARG A 206 -3.37 4.97 14.83
CA ARG A 206 -3.77 6.36 15.14
C ARG A 206 -2.96 7.37 14.33
N SER A 207 -1.66 7.14 14.19
CA SER A 207 -0.77 8.04 13.47
C SER A 207 0.48 7.30 12.99
N VAL A 208 0.98 7.69 11.83
CA VAL A 208 2.26 7.25 11.28
C VAL A 208 3.05 8.50 10.91
N THR A 209 4.20 8.71 11.53
CA THR A 209 5.06 9.86 11.24
C THR A 209 6.40 9.42 10.71
N LEU A 210 7.00 10.25 9.85
CA LEU A 210 8.39 10.13 9.38
C LEU A 210 9.11 11.45 9.69
N ASP A 211 10.17 11.38 10.48
CA ASP A 211 10.94 12.55 10.94
C ASP A 211 10.03 13.63 11.57
N GLY A 212 9.02 13.17 12.33
CA GLY A 212 8.04 14.03 13.01
C GLY A 212 6.93 14.60 12.13
N LYS A 213 6.90 14.30 10.83
CA LYS A 213 5.85 14.74 9.90
C LYS A 213 4.85 13.62 9.63
N ASP A 214 3.58 13.96 9.44
CA ASP A 214 2.56 12.96 9.08
C ASP A 214 2.89 12.32 7.72
N LEU A 215 2.98 10.98 7.70
CA LEU A 215 3.42 10.26 6.52
C LEU A 215 2.35 10.26 5.41
N HIS A 216 1.06 10.33 5.74
CA HIS A 216 0.00 10.44 4.74
C HIS A 216 0.04 11.81 4.06
N GLU A 217 0.34 12.89 4.80
CA GLU A 217 0.58 14.21 4.23
C GLU A 217 1.80 14.22 3.31
N LEU A 218 2.90 13.58 3.71
CA LEU A 218 4.09 13.43 2.86
C LEU A 218 3.77 12.66 1.57
N ILE A 219 2.96 11.60 1.65
CA ILE A 219 2.48 10.88 0.46
C ILE A 219 1.68 11.82 -0.43
N ALA A 220 0.71 12.56 0.12
CA ALA A 220 -0.10 13.51 -0.66
C ALA A 220 0.76 14.61 -1.33
N GLN A 221 1.84 15.05 -0.69
CA GLN A 221 2.80 16.01 -1.26
C GLN A 221 3.78 15.39 -2.26
N SER A 222 4.04 14.08 -2.18
CA SER A 222 4.93 13.36 -3.12
C SER A 222 4.18 12.85 -4.36
N ALA A 223 2.91 12.48 -4.15
CA ALA A 223 1.94 12.15 -5.16
C ALA A 223 1.29 13.40 -5.73
N GLY A 224 1.46 14.57 -5.10
CA GLY A 224 1.15 15.87 -5.64
C GLY A 224 2.37 16.45 -6.29
#